data_AF-A0A530R1D5-F1
#
_entry.id   AF-A0A530R1D5-F1
#
_cell.length_a   1.000
_cell.length_b   1.000
_cell.length_c   1.000
_cell.angle_alpha   90.00
_cell.angle_beta   90.00
_cell.angle_gamma   90.00
#
_symmetry.space_group_name_H-M   'P 1'
#
loop_
_entity.id
_entity.type
_entity.pdbx_description
1 polymer ?
#
loop_
_entity_poly.entity_id
_entity_poly.type
_entity_poly.pdbx_seq_one_letter_code
_entity_poly.pdbx_strand_id
1 'polypeptide(L)'
;MTALHLLPNNASALERALSESLDRTPFFGPYIDTIAGLKYGPVIPATFSPWVIAEYGLGPISEYFLDDGMLIAAGIAWQRVRGTPLGVAMSLSWIGYPVPFIEDQNDRRRKWNRYQ
;
A
#
# COMPACT_ATOMS: atom_id res chain seq x y z
N MET A 1 -7.64 -35.38 5.17
CA MET A 1 -6.52 -34.51 5.61
C MET A 1 -6.63 -34.41 7.12
N THR A 2 -5.68 -34.96 7.87
CA THR A 2 -5.66 -34.84 9.33
C THR A 2 -5.40 -33.37 9.69
N ALA A 3 -6.28 -32.75 10.48
CA ALA A 3 -6.08 -31.40 10.95
C ALA A 3 -4.73 -31.33 11.69
N LEU A 4 -3.93 -30.29 11.46
CA LEU A 4 -2.64 -30.12 12.11
C LEU A 4 -2.92 -29.59 13.53
N HIS A 5 -3.19 -30.47 14.50
CA HIS A 5 -3.49 -30.03 15.87
C HIS A 5 -2.21 -29.51 16.56
N LEU A 6 -2.28 -28.32 17.15
CA LEU A 6 -1.19 -27.70 17.92
C LEU A 6 -1.04 -28.29 19.34
N LEU A 7 -1.65 -29.45 19.60
CA LEU A 7 -1.67 -30.09 20.91
C LEU A 7 -0.34 -30.81 21.18
N PRO A 8 0.10 -30.88 22.46
CA PRO A 8 1.28 -31.64 22.84
C PRO A 8 1.07 -33.15 22.66
N ASN A 9 2.18 -33.90 22.57
CA ASN A 9 2.16 -35.34 22.28
C ASN A 9 1.37 -36.18 23.30
N ASN A 10 1.22 -35.70 24.54
CA ASN A 10 0.48 -36.37 25.62
C ASN A 10 -1.01 -36.04 25.67
N ALA A 11 -1.57 -35.34 24.67
CA ALA A 11 -2.99 -35.01 24.64
C ALA A 11 -3.89 -36.26 24.57
N SER A 12 -4.93 -36.26 25.40
CA SER A 12 -5.97 -37.28 25.46
C SER A 12 -6.87 -37.29 24.23
N ALA A 13 -7.62 -38.37 24.04
CA ALA A 13 -8.53 -38.50 22.90
C ALA A 13 -9.65 -37.44 22.89
N LEU A 14 -10.15 -37.06 24.08
CA LEU A 14 -11.16 -36.01 24.24
C LEU A 14 -10.63 -34.65 23.78
N GLU A 15 -9.40 -34.29 24.18
CA GLU A 15 -8.78 -33.01 23.81
C GLU A 15 -8.55 -32.91 22.32
N ARG A 16 -8.14 -34.00 21.67
CA ARG A 16 -7.99 -34.05 20.21
C ARG A 16 -9.33 -33.87 19.49
N ALA A 17 -10.36 -34.62 19.91
CA ALA A 17 -11.70 -34.49 19.33
C ALA A 17 -12.27 -33.07 19.52
N LEU A 18 -12.05 -32.46 20.68
CA LEU A 18 -12.46 -31.08 20.94
C LEU A 18 -11.71 -30.11 20.02
N SER A 19 -10.39 -30.25 19.88
CA SER A 19 -9.58 -29.41 18.97
C SER A 19 -10.04 -29.52 17.53
N GLU A 20 -10.35 -30.73 17.04
CA GLU A 20 -10.84 -30.93 15.68
C GLU A 20 -12.24 -30.33 15.48
N SER A 21 -13.13 -30.48 16.46
CA SER A 21 -14.49 -29.91 16.37
C SER A 21 -14.51 -28.37 16.39
N LEU A 22 -13.50 -27.76 17.02
CA LEU A 22 -13.37 -26.30 17.12
C LEU A 22 -12.52 -25.70 16.00
N ASP A 23 -11.86 -26.52 15.18
CA ASP A 23 -11.01 -26.03 14.10
C ASP A 23 -11.86 -25.39 12.99
N ARG A 24 -11.78 -24.05 12.90
CA ARG A 24 -12.41 -23.27 11.84
C ARG A 24 -11.47 -22.92 10.70
N THR A 25 -10.20 -23.34 10.79
CA THR A 25 -9.20 -23.08 9.74
C THR A 25 -9.63 -23.64 8.38
N PRO A 26 -10.24 -24.84 8.27
CA PRO A 26 -10.72 -25.33 6.98
C PRO A 26 -11.82 -24.45 6.37
N PHE A 27 -12.61 -23.77 7.21
CA PHE A 27 -13.67 -22.87 6.75
C PHE A 27 -13.09 -21.51 6.34
N PHE A 28 -12.28 -20.87 7.20
CA PHE A 28 -11.78 -19.50 6.94
C PHE A 28 -10.50 -19.42 6.12
N GLY A 29 -9.65 -20.44 6.18
CA GLY A 29 -8.34 -20.49 5.53
C GLY A 29 -8.40 -20.07 4.06
N PRO A 30 -9.25 -20.71 3.23
CA PRO A 30 -9.37 -20.34 1.82
C PRO A 30 -9.76 -18.87 1.60
N TYR A 31 -10.62 -18.30 2.44
CA TYR A 31 -11.01 -16.89 2.34
C TYR A 31 -9.89 -15.95 2.77
N ILE A 32 -9.15 -16.29 3.83
CA ILE A 32 -7.99 -15.50 4.27
C ILE A 32 -6.93 -15.48 3.16
N ASP A 33 -6.69 -16.63 2.52
CA ASP A 33 -5.73 -16.73 1.41
C ASP A 33 -6.13 -15.85 0.23
N THR A 34 -7.43 -15.61 -0.01
CA THR A 34 -7.89 -14.68 -1.07
C THR A 34 -7.57 -13.20 -0.78
N ILE A 35 -7.39 -12.83 0.49
CA ILE A 35 -7.05 -11.46 0.89
C ILE A 35 -5.54 -11.20 0.72
N ALA A 36 -4.72 -12.26 0.78
CA ALA A 36 -3.30 -12.15 0.60
C ALA A 36 -2.96 -11.58 -0.79
N GLY A 37 -2.30 -10.43 -0.81
CA GLY A 37 -1.89 -9.77 -2.06
C GLY A 37 -2.97 -8.95 -2.76
N LEU A 38 -4.14 -8.76 -2.13
CA LEU A 38 -5.25 -7.99 -2.70
C LEU A 38 -4.86 -6.56 -3.13
N LYS A 39 -3.90 -5.92 -2.44
CA LYS A 39 -3.37 -4.59 -2.80
C LYS A 39 -2.41 -4.58 -4.01
N TYR A 40 -1.89 -5.74 -4.41
CA TYR A 40 -0.98 -5.90 -5.55
C TYR A 40 -1.70 -6.37 -6.81
N GLY A 41 -3.02 -6.61 -6.72
CA GLY A 41 -3.84 -6.96 -7.87
C GLY A 41 -3.90 -5.82 -8.90
N PRO A 42 -4.20 -6.14 -10.18
CA PRO A 42 -4.31 -5.13 -11.23
C PRO A 42 -5.46 -4.15 -11.01
N VAL A 43 -6.50 -4.59 -10.29
CA VAL A 43 -7.66 -3.77 -9.91
C VAL A 43 -7.90 -3.97 -8.43
N ILE A 44 -7.79 -2.89 -7.66
CA ILE A 44 -8.09 -2.88 -6.22
C ILE A 44 -9.60 -2.66 -6.06
N PRO A 45 -10.32 -3.51 -5.30
CA PRO A 45 -11.74 -3.30 -5.03
C PRO A 45 -12.01 -1.91 -4.42
N ALA A 46 -13.08 -1.23 -4.87
CA ALA A 46 -13.43 0.09 -4.36
C ALA A 46 -13.67 0.11 -2.84
N THR A 47 -14.22 -0.97 -2.27
CA THR A 47 -14.39 -1.13 -0.82
C THR A 47 -13.06 -1.23 -0.05
N PHE A 48 -11.99 -1.65 -0.72
CA PHE A 48 -10.67 -1.82 -0.12
C PHE A 48 -9.75 -0.61 -0.38
N SER A 49 -10.03 0.17 -1.42
CA SER A 49 -9.19 1.30 -1.86
C SER A 49 -8.91 2.35 -0.77
N PRO A 50 -9.88 2.75 0.10
CA PRO A 50 -9.60 3.69 1.19
C PRO A 50 -8.53 3.21 2.17
N TRP A 51 -8.44 1.90 2.41
CA TRP A 51 -7.44 1.32 3.30
C TRP A 51 -6.05 1.35 2.68
N VAL A 52 -5.95 1.16 1.36
CA VAL A 52 -4.69 1.29 0.61
C VAL A 52 -4.23 2.75 0.59
N ILE A 53 -5.15 3.69 0.38
CA ILE A 53 -4.87 5.14 0.42
C ILE A 53 -4.35 5.54 1.80
N ALA A 54 -4.96 5.02 2.87
CA ALA A 54 -4.50 5.25 4.24
C ALA A 54 -3.12 4.62 4.52
N GLU A 55 -2.90 3.38 4.07
CA GLU A 55 -1.62 2.68 4.22
C GLU A 55 -0.45 3.46 3.60
N TYR A 56 -0.64 3.99 2.39
CA TYR A 56 0.37 4.79 1.68
C TYR A 56 0.35 6.29 2.02
N GLY A 57 -0.53 6.74 2.92
CA GLY A 57 -0.63 8.13 3.33
C GLY A 57 -0.97 9.10 2.18
N LEU A 58 -1.79 8.67 1.21
CA LEU A 58 -2.14 9.46 0.02
C LEU A 58 -3.31 10.42 0.24
N GLY A 59 -3.92 10.42 1.43
CA GLY A 59 -5.05 11.28 1.77
C GLY A 59 -4.87 12.77 1.44
N PRO A 60 -3.71 13.41 1.70
CA PRO A 60 -3.51 14.83 1.42
C PRO A 60 -3.54 15.22 -0.08
N ILE A 61 -3.37 14.26 -0.99
CA ILE A 61 -3.35 14.52 -2.44
C ILE A 61 -4.60 13.97 -3.14
N SER A 62 -5.57 13.43 -2.39
CA SER A 62 -6.76 12.80 -2.98
C SER A 62 -7.62 13.78 -3.77
N GLU A 63 -7.64 15.06 -3.39
CA GLU A 63 -8.42 16.12 -4.05
C GLU A 63 -8.05 16.36 -5.52
N TYR A 64 -6.85 15.95 -5.95
CA TYR A 64 -6.38 16.11 -7.33
C TYR A 64 -6.83 14.98 -8.26
N PHE A 65 -7.52 13.95 -7.74
CA PHE A 65 -7.93 12.77 -8.49
C PHE A 65 -9.42 12.49 -8.30
N LEU A 66 -10.07 12.02 -9.37
CA LEU A 66 -11.48 11.63 -9.35
C LEU A 66 -11.71 10.15 -8.99
N ASP A 67 -10.66 9.34 -9.12
CA ASP A 67 -10.71 7.89 -8.94
C ASP A 67 -9.57 7.42 -8.02
N ASP A 68 -9.90 6.53 -7.08
CA ASP A 68 -8.96 6.00 -6.10
C ASP A 68 -7.84 5.18 -6.76
N GLY A 69 -8.14 4.47 -7.86
CA GLY A 69 -7.14 3.73 -8.63
C GLY A 69 -6.11 4.65 -9.27
N MET A 70 -6.56 5.77 -9.87
CA MET A 70 -5.67 6.81 -10.39
C MET A 70 -4.81 7.44 -9.29
N LEU A 71 -5.41 7.75 -8.13
CA LEU A 71 -4.72 8.28 -6.97
C LEU A 71 -3.62 7.31 -6.49
N ILE A 72 -3.93 6.02 -6.33
CA ILE A 72 -2.96 5.01 -5.88
C ILE A 72 -1.82 4.86 -6.88
N ALA A 73 -2.14 4.77 -8.18
CA ALA A 73 -1.14 4.60 -9.24
C ALA A 73 -0.18 5.80 -9.32
N ALA A 74 -0.71 7.03 -9.34
CA ALA A 74 0.09 8.24 -9.43
C ALA A 74 0.81 8.56 -8.10
N GLY A 75 0.12 8.41 -6.98
CA GLY A 75 0.60 8.74 -5.64
C GLY A 75 1.78 7.89 -5.19
N ILE A 76 1.76 6.57 -5.43
CA ILE A 76 2.87 5.67 -5.08
C ILE A 76 4.14 6.04 -5.86
N ALA A 77 4.02 6.31 -7.17
CA ALA A 77 5.15 6.71 -7.99
C ALA A 77 5.73 8.06 -7.53
N TRP A 78 4.85 9.03 -7.24
CA TRP A 78 5.24 10.36 -6.76
C TRP A 78 5.92 10.34 -5.39
N GLN A 79 5.44 9.53 -4.44
CA GLN A 79 6.07 9.35 -3.12
C GLN A 79 7.56 8.99 -3.21
N ARG A 80 7.96 8.19 -4.22
CA ARG A 80 9.35 7.76 -4.42
C ARG A 80 10.29 8.88 -4.87
N VAL A 81 9.76 9.93 -5.47
CA VAL A 81 10.53 11.07 -6.01
C VAL A 81 10.18 12.39 -5.31
N ARG A 82 9.44 12.31 -4.20
CA ARG A 82 9.02 13.47 -3.42
C ARG A 82 10.25 14.23 -2.92
N GLY A 83 10.20 15.56 -3.01
CA GLY A 83 11.31 16.44 -2.64
C GLY A 83 12.33 16.70 -3.76
N THR A 84 12.12 16.11 -4.95
CA THR A 84 12.92 16.40 -6.16
C THR A 84 12.17 17.31 -7.13
N PRO A 85 12.86 17.97 -8.08
CA PRO A 85 12.19 18.71 -9.17
C PRO A 85 11.22 17.84 -9.98
N LEU A 86 11.52 16.55 -10.15
CA LEU A 86 10.62 15.60 -10.81
C LEU A 86 9.33 15.41 -10.02
N GLY A 87 9.40 15.31 -8.69
CA GLY A 87 8.21 15.25 -7.84
C GLY A 87 7.32 16.47 -7.98
N VAL A 88 7.91 17.66 -8.10
CA VAL A 88 7.19 18.92 -8.35
C VAL A 88 6.53 18.90 -9.75
N ALA A 89 7.28 18.50 -10.77
CA ALA A 89 6.76 18.39 -12.14
C ALA A 89 5.60 17.39 -12.24
N MET A 90 5.71 16.23 -11.57
CA MET A 90 4.64 15.24 -11.48
C MET A 90 3.38 15.82 -10.81
N SER A 91 3.50 16.51 -9.67
CA SER A 91 2.33 17.09 -9.00
C SER A 91 1.66 18.20 -9.83
N LEU A 92 2.44 19.02 -10.54
CA LEU A 92 1.92 20.07 -11.41
C LEU A 92 1.23 19.49 -12.66
N SER A 93 1.66 18.31 -13.13
CA SER A 93 0.99 17.62 -14.23
C SER A 93 -0.45 17.23 -13.89
N TRP A 94 -0.77 16.94 -12.63
CA TRP A 94 -2.12 16.54 -12.19
C TRP A 94 -3.16 17.65 -12.41
N ILE A 95 -2.72 18.90 -12.33
CA ILE A 95 -3.56 20.09 -12.52
C ILE A 95 -3.36 20.73 -13.91
N GLY A 96 -2.75 20.01 -14.87
CA GLY A 96 -2.64 20.46 -16.26
C GLY A 96 -1.38 21.23 -16.63
N TYR A 97 -0.34 21.23 -15.79
CA TYR A 97 0.96 21.86 -16.08
C TYR A 97 2.08 20.80 -16.23
N PRO A 98 2.14 20.05 -17.35
CA PRO A 98 3.03 18.89 -17.48
C PRO A 98 4.51 19.22 -17.68
N VAL A 99 4.84 20.43 -18.14
CA VAL A 99 6.22 20.85 -18.43
C VAL A 99 6.52 22.17 -17.71
N PRO A 100 6.59 22.18 -16.37
CA PRO A 100 6.91 23.39 -15.64
C PRO A 100 8.39 23.73 -15.82
N PHE A 101 8.67 24.99 -16.12
CA PHE A 101 10.01 25.52 -15.95
C PHE A 101 10.24 25.78 -14.46
N ILE A 102 11.11 24.99 -13.83
CA ILE A 102 11.50 25.15 -12.44
C ILE A 102 12.78 25.97 -12.43
N GLU A 103 12.70 27.22 -11.98
CA GLU A 103 13.88 28.03 -11.73
C GLU A 103 14.61 27.48 -10.50
N ASP A 104 15.77 26.87 -10.72
CA ASP A 104 16.71 26.57 -9.64
C ASP A 104 17.54 27.82 -9.32
N GLN A 105 18.13 27.86 -8.12
CA GLN A 105 18.83 29.04 -7.62
C GLN A 105 20.01 29.43 -8.51
N ASN A 106 20.17 30.75 -8.69
CA ASN A 106 21.20 31.38 -9.52
C ASN A 106 22.58 30.71 -9.37
N ASP A 107 23.04 30.10 -10.46
CA ASP A 107 24.31 29.38 -10.51
C ASP A 107 25.54 30.24 -10.22
N ARG A 108 25.41 31.57 -10.28
CA ARG A 108 26.48 32.52 -9.99
C ARG A 108 26.72 32.74 -8.48
N ARG A 109 25.92 32.15 -7.57
CA ARG A 109 26.15 32.24 -6.11
C ARG A 109 26.82 30.99 -5.55
N ARG A 110 27.79 31.18 -4.63
CA ARG A 110 28.39 30.10 -3.84
C ARG A 110 27.38 29.52 -2.85
N LYS A 111 27.37 28.20 -2.72
CA LYS A 111 26.27 27.43 -2.13
C LYS A 111 26.71 26.85 -0.79
N TRP A 112 26.33 27.49 0.31
CA TRP A 112 26.72 27.05 1.67
C TRP A 112 26.18 25.65 2.02
N ASN A 113 25.05 25.26 1.41
CA ASN A 113 24.35 24.00 1.65
C ASN A 113 24.76 22.83 0.72
N ARG A 114 25.68 23.03 -0.23
CA ARG A 114 26.20 21.95 -1.10
C ARG A 114 27.52 21.35 -0.61
N TYR A 115 28.06 21.83 0.52
CA TYR A 115 29.32 21.37 1.10
C TYR A 115 29.14 20.59 2.42
N GLN A 116 27.93 20.10 2.69
CA GLN A 116 27.67 19.13 3.77
C GLN A 116 27.56 17.73 3.16
#